data_AF-A0AAD2W473-F1
#
_entry.id   AF-A0AAD2W473-F1
#
_cell.length_a   1.000
_cell.length_b   1.000
_cell.length_c   1.000
_cell.angle_alpha   90.00
_cell.angle_beta   90.00
_cell.angle_gamma   90.00
#
_symmetry.space_group_name_H-M   'P 1'
#
loop_
_entity.id
_entity.type
_entity.pdbx_description
1 polymer ?
#
loop_
_entity_poly.entity_id
_entity_poly.type
_entity_poly.pdbx_seq_one_letter_code
_entity_poly.pdbx_strand_id
1 'polypeptide(L)'
;MSSFRLEADDHLERRMDSVDWYEGLKMAQRAARALNFMAVTGLRAPSANEMAGPSLVLSEYADHRSHWYDDESKCIVILDEPYPHLLQDEIDWAEEHGFHTVGVRWRGVYSASNTPRLHSVSKTLISRLAKKLKALETRLKVEEWTHETQPYESSFISPARTLSGKRKLPRMMPAPEGVERAGAVPCGPGEPGYRSRWRPARRMDLDKHLQIGPILERLTLSTGLGLESGLTRIRLTLNKWFEEEYKDADLPDKQMRQDYYSPAPTAIKGAADALAELAVVRQIVVVGYQDCKPKRDLLDRIGRCEQQVQRSDSRRNP
;
A
#
# COMPACT_ATOMS: atom_id res chain seq x y z
N MET A 1 -4.21 8.37 -5.44
CA MET A 1 -3.15 8.54 -6.46
C MET A 1 -2.23 7.33 -6.60
N SER A 2 -1.95 6.54 -5.54
CA SER A 2 -1.01 5.41 -5.59
C SER A 2 -1.30 4.33 -6.64
N SER A 3 -2.56 4.17 -7.05
CA SER A 3 -2.99 3.23 -8.10
C SER A 3 -2.84 3.77 -9.53
N PHE A 4 -2.43 5.03 -9.71
CA PHE A 4 -2.20 5.65 -11.01
C PHE A 4 -0.70 5.73 -11.31
N ARG A 5 -0.36 5.84 -12.60
CA ARG A 5 0.98 6.17 -13.09
C ARG A 5 0.88 7.30 -14.11
N LEU A 6 1.92 8.12 -14.18
CA LEU A 6 2.10 9.03 -15.29
C LEU A 6 2.59 8.22 -16.49
N GLU A 7 1.75 8.15 -17.53
CA GLU A 7 2.05 7.45 -18.78
C GLU A 7 2.72 8.42 -19.76
N ALA A 8 2.18 9.63 -19.87
CA ALA A 8 2.75 10.78 -20.57
C ALA A 8 2.45 12.05 -19.78
N ASP A 9 3.06 13.17 -20.15
CA ASP A 9 2.94 14.44 -19.40
C ASP A 9 1.48 14.94 -19.25
N ASP A 10 0.61 14.55 -20.19
CA ASP A 10 -0.82 14.86 -20.22
C ASP A 10 -1.72 13.66 -19.90
N HIS A 11 -1.15 12.51 -19.52
CA HIS A 11 -1.89 11.26 -19.38
C HIS A 11 -1.54 10.49 -18.11
N LEU A 12 -2.52 10.40 -17.21
CA LEU A 12 -2.51 9.49 -16.07
C LEU A 12 -3.29 8.23 -16.41
N GLU A 13 -2.67 7.08 -16.15
CA GLU A 13 -3.27 5.77 -16.38
C GLU A 13 -3.40 5.04 -15.04
N ARG A 14 -4.57 4.47 -14.77
CA ARG A 14 -4.72 3.57 -13.62
C ARG A 14 -3.96 2.28 -13.92
N ARG A 15 -3.16 1.81 -12.97
CA ARG A 15 -2.33 0.62 -13.15
C ARG A 15 -3.17 -0.62 -13.35
N MET A 16 -4.25 -0.75 -12.58
CA MET A 16 -5.13 -1.91 -12.50
C MET A 16 -6.47 -1.62 -13.16
N ASP A 17 -7.10 -2.67 -13.67
CA ASP A 17 -8.45 -2.58 -14.20
C ASP A 17 -9.45 -2.39 -13.06
N SER A 18 -10.53 -1.68 -13.36
CA SER A 18 -11.67 -1.60 -12.44
C SER A 18 -12.56 -2.82 -12.67
N VAL A 19 -13.25 -3.24 -11.61
CA VAL A 19 -14.17 -4.39 -11.67
C VAL A 19 -15.26 -4.15 -12.71
N ASP A 20 -15.71 -2.90 -12.84
CA ASP A 20 -16.67 -2.48 -13.85
C ASP A 20 -16.42 -1.02 -14.27
N TRP A 21 -17.25 -0.58 -15.24
CA TRP A 21 -17.24 0.78 -15.76
C TRP A 21 -17.50 1.85 -14.68
N TYR A 22 -18.45 1.61 -13.78
CA TYR A 22 -18.88 2.60 -12.78
C TYR A 22 -17.76 2.87 -11.78
N GLU A 23 -17.11 1.82 -11.27
CA GLU A 23 -15.94 1.95 -10.41
C GLU A 23 -14.75 2.56 -11.17
N GLY A 24 -14.60 2.27 -12.47
CA GLY A 24 -13.67 2.98 -13.36
C GLY A 24 -13.87 4.50 -13.35
N LEU A 25 -15.09 4.94 -13.62
CA LEU A 25 -15.46 6.35 -13.63
C LEU A 25 -15.26 7.01 -12.26
N LYS A 26 -15.70 6.35 -11.18
CA LYS A 26 -15.51 6.84 -9.81
C LYS A 26 -14.04 7.01 -9.45
N MET A 27 -13.17 6.08 -9.86
CA MET A 27 -11.73 6.20 -9.66
C MET A 27 -11.12 7.34 -10.47
N ALA A 28 -11.55 7.54 -11.72
CA ALA A 28 -11.11 8.67 -12.55
C ALA A 28 -11.53 10.03 -11.95
N GLN A 29 -12.78 10.15 -11.49
CA GLN A 29 -13.27 11.35 -10.81
C GLN A 29 -12.51 11.61 -9.50
N ARG A 30 -12.25 10.57 -8.69
CA ARG A 30 -11.40 10.70 -7.50
C ARG A 30 -10.01 11.18 -7.86
N ALA A 31 -9.48 10.73 -8.99
CA ALA A 31 -8.18 11.17 -9.44
C ALA A 31 -8.18 12.66 -9.83
N ALA A 32 -9.15 13.09 -10.62
CA ALA A 32 -9.29 14.49 -10.99
C ALA A 32 -9.54 15.43 -9.80
N ARG A 33 -10.28 14.99 -8.78
CA ARG A 33 -10.44 15.77 -7.54
C ARG A 33 -9.11 15.97 -6.82
N ALA A 34 -8.27 14.93 -6.73
CA ALA A 34 -6.94 15.05 -6.15
C ALA A 34 -6.02 15.99 -6.95
N LEU A 35 -6.07 15.94 -8.28
CA LEU A 35 -5.27 16.84 -9.13
C LEU A 35 -5.72 18.29 -9.00
N ASN A 36 -7.04 18.53 -9.00
CA ASN A 36 -7.60 19.86 -8.76
C ASN A 36 -7.22 20.39 -7.36
N PHE A 37 -7.27 19.52 -6.35
CA PHE A 37 -6.81 19.85 -5.00
C PHE A 37 -5.34 20.29 -5.02
N MET A 38 -4.45 19.48 -5.59
CA MET A 38 -3.03 19.79 -5.69
C MET A 38 -2.78 21.09 -6.46
N ALA A 39 -3.42 21.26 -7.62
CA ALA A 39 -3.24 22.42 -8.48
C ALA A 39 -3.69 23.73 -7.82
N VAL A 40 -4.83 23.73 -7.12
CA VAL A 40 -5.35 24.95 -6.48
C VAL A 40 -4.63 25.25 -5.16
N THR A 41 -4.33 24.21 -4.37
CA THR A 41 -3.68 24.40 -3.07
C THR A 41 -2.20 24.70 -3.19
N GLY A 42 -1.51 24.09 -4.16
CA GLY A 42 -0.05 24.05 -4.26
C GLY A 42 0.58 22.96 -3.40
N LEU A 43 -0.23 22.13 -2.74
CA LEU A 43 0.24 21.08 -1.86
C LEU A 43 0.79 19.89 -2.64
N ARG A 44 1.86 19.29 -2.12
CA ARG A 44 2.46 18.06 -2.64
C ARG A 44 2.55 16.97 -1.58
N ALA A 45 2.88 15.76 -2.01
CA ALA A 45 3.22 14.70 -1.07
C ALA A 45 4.50 15.08 -0.29
N PRO A 46 4.52 14.88 1.04
CA PRO A 46 5.70 15.11 1.85
C PRO A 46 6.76 14.02 1.59
N SER A 47 8.03 14.40 1.70
CA SER A 47 9.17 13.48 1.76
C SER A 47 9.28 12.83 3.14
N ALA A 48 10.04 11.74 3.25
CA ALA A 48 10.22 11.03 4.52
C ALA A 48 10.76 11.92 5.64
N ASN A 49 11.66 12.85 5.33
CA ASN A 49 12.22 13.79 6.31
C ASN A 49 11.22 14.86 6.73
N GLU A 50 10.33 15.29 5.83
CA GLU A 50 9.25 16.24 6.15
C GLU A 50 8.14 15.59 6.99
N MET A 51 7.95 14.29 6.84
CA MET A 51 7.05 13.48 7.68
C MET A 51 7.61 13.23 9.09
N ALA A 52 8.92 13.37 9.30
CA ALA A 52 9.57 13.17 10.61
C ALA A 52 9.39 14.35 11.57
N GLY A 53 8.67 15.40 11.16
CA GLY A 53 8.26 16.51 12.03
C GLY A 53 7.23 16.10 13.09
N PRO A 54 6.73 17.05 13.92
CA PRO A 54 5.75 16.74 14.94
C PRO A 54 4.51 16.11 14.29
N SER A 55 4.28 14.83 14.60
CA SER A 55 3.08 14.12 14.18
C SER A 55 1.89 14.77 14.89
N LEU A 56 0.99 15.40 14.13
CA LEU A 56 -0.26 15.88 14.69
C LEU A 56 -1.03 14.66 15.20
N VAL A 57 -1.29 14.62 16.51
CA VAL A 57 -2.19 13.63 17.09
C VAL A 57 -3.59 14.14 16.78
N LEU A 58 -4.30 13.43 15.92
CA LEU A 58 -5.69 13.74 15.60
C LEU A 58 -6.64 12.98 16.53
N SER A 59 -7.90 13.42 16.59
CA SER A 59 -8.96 12.74 17.34
C SER A 59 -9.15 11.30 16.84
N GLU A 60 -9.77 10.46 17.67
CA GLU A 60 -10.13 9.09 17.31
C GLU A 60 -11.15 9.02 16.15
N TYR A 61 -11.84 10.13 15.88
CA TYR A 61 -12.81 10.25 14.79
C TYR A 61 -12.19 10.54 13.43
N ALA A 62 -10.88 10.84 13.37
CA ALA A 62 -10.20 11.11 12.11
C ALA A 62 -10.14 9.85 11.24
N ASP A 63 -10.58 9.97 9.99
CA ASP A 63 -10.69 8.86 9.04
C ASP A 63 -10.31 9.30 7.61
N HIS A 64 -9.82 8.35 6.82
CA HIS A 64 -9.43 8.57 5.42
C HIS A 64 -8.35 9.66 5.24
N ARG A 65 -7.46 9.75 6.23
CA ARG A 65 -6.39 10.75 6.32
C ARG A 65 -5.40 10.67 5.16
N SER A 66 -4.97 11.85 4.69
CA SER A 66 -3.85 12.02 3.77
C SER A 66 -2.96 13.17 4.20
N HIS A 67 -1.65 12.99 4.03
CA HIS A 67 -0.62 13.96 4.45
C HIS A 67 -0.11 14.73 3.24
N TRP A 68 0.03 16.04 3.42
CA TRP A 68 0.40 17.00 2.40
C TRP A 68 1.42 17.99 2.94
N TYR A 69 2.21 18.59 2.06
CA TYR A 69 3.22 19.57 2.41
C TYR A 69 3.01 20.85 1.62
N ASP A 70 3.04 21.98 2.32
CA ASP A 70 3.01 23.32 1.73
C ASP A 70 4.43 23.88 1.64
N ASP A 71 4.94 24.05 0.42
CA ASP A 71 6.31 24.54 0.20
C ASP A 71 6.51 26.00 0.61
N GLU A 72 5.46 26.80 0.69
CA GLU A 72 5.55 28.22 1.03
C GLU A 72 5.67 28.43 2.55
N SER A 73 4.82 27.77 3.33
CA SER A 73 4.79 27.82 4.78
C SER A 73 5.66 26.74 5.45
N LYS A 74 6.25 25.82 4.67
CA LYS A 74 7.07 24.71 5.15
C LYS A 74 6.38 23.84 6.20
N CYS A 75 5.06 23.70 6.09
CA CYS A 75 4.22 23.03 7.07
C CYS A 75 3.55 21.79 6.48
N ILE A 76 3.39 20.77 7.33
CA ILE A 76 2.52 19.63 7.03
C ILE A 76 1.06 20.06 7.20
N VAL A 77 0.23 19.56 6.29
CA VAL A 77 -1.22 19.65 6.33
C VAL A 77 -1.78 18.24 6.28
N ILE A 78 -2.65 17.90 7.21
CA ILE A 78 -3.42 16.65 7.15
C ILE A 78 -4.80 16.99 6.60
N LEU A 79 -5.17 16.31 5.51
CA LEU A 79 -6.53 16.29 5.01
C LEU A 79 -7.20 15.04 5.59
N ASP A 80 -8.27 15.28 6.33
CA ASP A 80 -9.09 14.26 6.98
C ASP A 80 -10.50 14.29 6.36
N GLU A 81 -11.11 13.14 6.09
CA GLU A 81 -12.42 13.04 5.42
C GLU A 81 -13.39 12.11 6.16
N PRO A 82 -13.67 12.37 7.44
CA PRO A 82 -14.43 11.46 8.28
C PRO A 82 -15.93 11.54 7.97
N TYR A 83 -16.68 10.51 8.36
CA TYR A 83 -18.14 10.50 8.20
C TYR A 83 -18.85 11.50 9.13
N PRO A 84 -18.45 11.65 10.42
CA PRO A 84 -19.06 12.64 11.31
C PRO A 84 -18.73 14.08 10.93
N HIS A 85 -19.64 15.00 11.25
CA HIS A 85 -19.39 16.44 11.14
C HIS A 85 -18.35 16.90 12.16
N LEU A 86 -17.60 17.96 11.82
CA LEU A 86 -16.64 18.57 12.74
C LEU A 86 -17.39 19.22 13.91
N LEU A 87 -17.08 18.78 15.13
CA LEU A 87 -17.65 19.34 16.36
C LEU A 87 -16.80 20.50 16.88
N GLN A 88 -17.41 21.40 17.65
CA GLN A 88 -16.69 22.52 18.27
C GLN A 88 -15.62 22.01 19.25
N ASP A 89 -15.93 20.97 20.02
CA ASP A 89 -15.00 20.34 20.97
C ASP A 89 -13.72 19.82 20.27
N GLU A 90 -13.80 19.36 19.02
CA GLU A 90 -12.63 18.92 18.24
C GLU A 90 -11.76 20.11 17.79
N ILE A 91 -12.37 21.29 17.59
CA ILE A 91 -11.66 22.52 17.26
C ILE A 91 -10.92 23.03 18.50
N ASP A 92 -11.62 23.08 19.64
CA ASP A 92 -11.08 23.54 20.91
C ASP A 92 -9.94 22.61 21.37
N TRP A 93 -10.15 21.28 21.28
CA TRP A 93 -9.12 20.28 21.55
C TRP A 93 -7.88 20.45 20.66
N ALA A 94 -8.06 20.72 19.37
CA ALA A 94 -6.93 20.97 18.47
C ALA A 94 -6.11 22.19 18.91
N GLU A 95 -6.77 23.29 19.28
CA GLU A 95 -6.09 24.50 19.77
C GLU A 95 -5.32 24.24 21.08
N GLU A 96 -5.90 23.49 22.01
CA GLU A 96 -5.23 23.04 23.25
C GLU A 96 -3.99 22.17 22.98
N HIS A 97 -4.00 21.40 21.89
CA HIS A 97 -2.93 20.48 21.49
C HIS A 97 -1.94 21.11 20.48
N GLY A 98 -1.99 22.44 20.30
CA GLY A 98 -0.99 23.20 19.56
C GLY A 98 -1.12 23.13 18.04
N PHE A 99 -2.31 22.82 17.52
CA PHE A 99 -2.59 22.88 16.09
C PHE A 99 -4.00 23.45 15.81
N HIS A 100 -4.34 23.56 14.53
CA HIS A 100 -5.63 24.13 14.13
C HIS A 100 -6.35 23.21 13.16
N THR A 101 -7.66 23.13 13.33
CA THR A 101 -8.57 22.32 12.52
C THR A 101 -9.65 23.20 11.90
N VAL A 102 -9.98 22.99 10.62
CA VAL A 102 -11.10 23.66 9.97
C VAL A 102 -11.85 22.72 9.03
N GLY A 103 -13.17 22.73 9.10
CA GLY A 103 -14.02 22.08 8.10
C GLY A 103 -14.06 22.91 6.81
N VAL A 104 -13.83 22.28 5.67
CA VAL A 104 -13.76 22.96 4.37
C VAL A 104 -15.00 22.72 3.53
N ARG A 105 -15.50 23.78 2.88
CA ARG A 105 -16.62 23.72 1.95
C ARG A 105 -16.15 23.24 0.57
N TRP A 106 -15.77 21.98 0.51
CA TRP A 106 -15.33 21.28 -0.69
C TRP A 106 -15.67 19.81 -0.56
N ARG A 107 -16.01 19.15 -1.66
CA ARG A 107 -16.46 17.75 -1.66
C ARG A 107 -15.39 16.70 -1.36
N GLY A 108 -14.13 17.06 -1.07
CA GLY A 108 -13.09 16.09 -0.71
C GLY A 108 -12.49 15.27 -1.86
N VAL A 109 -11.45 14.50 -1.53
CA VAL A 109 -10.80 13.57 -2.46
C VAL A 109 -11.47 12.20 -2.36
N TYR A 110 -11.58 11.66 -1.15
CA TYR A 110 -12.02 10.31 -0.85
C TYR A 110 -13.49 10.09 -1.23
N SER A 111 -14.40 10.88 -0.66
CA SER A 111 -15.84 10.79 -0.94
C SER A 111 -16.48 12.16 -1.08
N ALA A 112 -17.29 12.33 -2.14
CA ALA A 112 -18.01 13.57 -2.44
C ALA A 112 -19.10 13.95 -1.42
N SER A 113 -19.39 13.07 -0.45
CA SER A 113 -20.47 13.22 0.53
C SER A 113 -20.04 13.83 1.86
N ASN A 114 -18.75 13.75 2.20
CA ASN A 114 -18.26 14.10 3.52
C ASN A 114 -17.73 15.54 3.53
N THR A 115 -17.72 16.20 4.69
CA THR A 115 -17.09 17.51 4.86
C THR A 115 -15.64 17.30 5.26
N PRO A 116 -14.65 17.55 4.37
CA PRO A 116 -13.26 17.37 4.70
C PRO A 116 -12.82 18.37 5.76
N ARG A 117 -11.78 18.00 6.49
CA ARG A 117 -11.16 18.80 7.53
C ARG A 117 -9.69 18.97 7.18
N LEU A 118 -9.17 20.18 7.41
CA LEU A 118 -7.75 20.47 7.28
C LEU A 118 -7.15 20.68 8.67
N HIS A 119 -6.02 20.03 8.92
CA HIS A 119 -5.26 20.16 10.16
C HIS A 119 -3.85 20.66 9.86
N SER A 120 -3.39 21.68 10.58
CA SER A 120 -2.00 22.13 10.53
C SER A 120 -1.64 22.96 11.76
N VAL A 121 -0.36 23.05 12.07
CA VAL A 121 0.16 23.98 13.10
C VAL A 121 -0.03 25.45 12.74
N SER A 122 -0.31 25.76 11.46
CA SER A 122 -0.44 27.13 10.97
C SER A 122 -1.88 27.51 10.67
N LYS A 123 -2.46 28.39 11.51
CA LYS A 123 -3.83 28.94 11.31
C LYS A 123 -3.97 29.73 10.01
N THR A 124 -2.92 30.46 9.62
CA THR A 124 -2.89 31.26 8.39
C THR A 124 -2.90 30.37 7.16
N LEU A 125 -2.14 29.27 7.17
CA LEU A 125 -2.11 28.28 6.10
C LEU A 125 -3.48 27.62 5.90
N ILE A 126 -4.09 27.06 6.95
CA ILE A 126 -5.40 26.39 6.81
C ILE A 126 -6.49 27.36 6.35
N SER A 127 -6.45 28.62 6.79
CA SER A 127 -7.41 29.65 6.37
C SER A 127 -7.27 29.99 4.88
N ARG A 128 -6.02 30.09 4.39
CA ARG A 128 -5.72 30.28 2.97
C ARG A 128 -6.21 29.10 2.14
N LEU A 129 -5.93 27.87 2.58
CA LEU A 129 -6.34 26.65 1.90
C LEU A 129 -7.88 26.51 1.88
N ALA A 130 -8.57 26.80 2.98
CA ALA A 130 -10.03 26.76 3.04
C ALA A 130 -10.68 27.72 2.02
N LYS A 131 -10.13 28.94 1.86
CA LYS A 131 -10.60 29.90 0.84
C LYS A 131 -10.40 29.36 -0.57
N LYS A 132 -9.22 28.82 -0.86
CA LYS A 132 -8.85 28.20 -2.14
C LYS A 132 -9.79 27.03 -2.49
N LEU A 133 -10.07 26.14 -1.54
CA LEU A 133 -10.94 24.98 -1.73
C LEU A 133 -12.41 25.36 -1.91
N LYS A 134 -12.89 26.39 -1.21
CA LYS A 134 -14.24 26.94 -1.43
C LYS A 134 -14.39 27.45 -2.86
N ALA A 135 -13.40 28.18 -3.38
CA ALA A 135 -13.41 28.66 -4.76
C ALA A 135 -13.36 27.50 -5.77
N LEU A 136 -12.56 26.46 -5.50
CA LEU A 136 -12.53 25.24 -6.29
C LEU A 136 -13.92 24.58 -6.35
N GLU A 137 -14.61 24.43 -5.21
CA GLU A 137 -15.94 23.83 -5.17
C GLU A 137 -16.97 24.63 -5.98
N THR A 138 -16.92 25.98 -5.93
CA THR A 138 -17.78 26.82 -6.77
C THR A 138 -17.55 26.56 -8.26
N ARG A 139 -16.29 26.43 -8.71
CA ARG A 139 -15.97 26.11 -10.10
C ARG A 139 -16.45 24.70 -10.49
N LEU A 140 -16.20 23.70 -9.64
CA LEU A 140 -16.58 22.30 -9.92
C LEU A 140 -18.10 22.04 -9.84
N LYS A 141 -18.92 23.01 -9.41
CA LYS A 141 -20.38 22.91 -9.45
C LYS A 141 -20.98 23.29 -10.81
N VAL A 142 -20.28 24.11 -11.58
CA VAL A 142 -20.73 24.53 -12.91
C VAL A 142 -20.10 23.71 -14.05
N GLU A 143 -19.03 22.99 -13.75
CA GLU A 143 -18.31 22.15 -14.70
C GLU A 143 -19.01 20.79 -14.86
N GLU A 144 -19.42 20.47 -16.07
CA GLU A 144 -19.99 19.15 -16.40
C GLU A 144 -18.85 18.15 -16.62
N TRP A 145 -18.91 17.01 -15.92
CA TRP A 145 -17.94 15.94 -16.09
C TRP A 145 -18.28 15.09 -17.31
N THR A 146 -17.52 15.21 -18.38
CA THR A 146 -17.64 14.36 -19.56
C THR A 146 -16.70 13.16 -19.49
N HIS A 147 -17.04 12.09 -20.19
CA HIS A 147 -16.19 10.91 -20.33
C HIS A 147 -16.52 10.16 -21.61
N GLU A 148 -15.54 9.44 -22.14
CA GLU A 148 -15.68 8.58 -23.30
C GLU A 148 -15.39 7.14 -22.90
N THR A 149 -16.13 6.19 -23.47
CA THR A 149 -15.91 4.76 -23.26
C THR A 149 -15.59 4.11 -24.59
N GLN A 150 -14.58 3.24 -24.59
CA GLN A 150 -14.15 2.46 -25.75
C GLN A 150 -14.11 0.97 -25.38
N PRO A 151 -14.06 0.05 -26.36
CA PRO A 151 -13.90 -1.38 -26.08
C PRO A 151 -12.69 -1.67 -25.18
N TYR A 152 -12.77 -2.75 -24.40
CA TYR A 152 -11.75 -3.09 -23.39
C TYR A 152 -10.31 -3.19 -23.92
N GLU A 153 -10.16 -3.69 -25.15
CA GLU A 153 -8.86 -3.87 -25.83
C GLU A 153 -8.30 -2.57 -26.44
N SER A 154 -9.11 -1.50 -26.46
CA SER A 154 -8.66 -0.21 -26.97
C SER A 154 -7.50 0.36 -26.13
N SER A 155 -6.61 1.09 -26.80
CA SER A 155 -5.50 1.77 -26.17
C SER A 155 -5.59 3.25 -26.46
N PHE A 156 -5.89 4.06 -25.44
CA PHE A 156 -5.80 5.51 -25.54
C PHE A 156 -4.34 5.95 -25.73
N ILE A 157 -4.08 6.79 -26.72
CA ILE A 157 -2.78 7.40 -27.02
C ILE A 157 -2.97 8.91 -26.86
N SER A 158 -2.27 9.53 -25.92
CA SER A 158 -2.39 10.96 -25.68
C SER A 158 -1.65 11.81 -26.72
N PRO A 159 -1.99 13.11 -26.84
CA PRO A 159 -1.21 14.07 -27.63
C PRO A 159 0.28 14.07 -27.27
N ALA A 160 0.65 14.13 -25.99
CA ALA A 160 2.05 14.11 -25.58
C ALA A 160 2.75 12.79 -25.94
N ARG A 161 2.06 11.64 -25.85
CA ARG A 161 2.59 10.36 -26.30
C ARG A 161 2.87 10.37 -27.80
N THR A 162 1.95 10.89 -28.59
CA THR A 162 2.09 11.03 -30.05
C THR A 162 3.29 11.90 -30.41
N LEU A 163 3.41 13.08 -29.79
CA LEU A 163 4.52 14.01 -30.00
C LEU A 163 5.88 13.42 -29.58
N SER A 164 5.91 12.57 -28.54
CA SER A 164 7.14 11.95 -28.07
C SER A 164 7.75 10.93 -29.05
N GLY A 165 6.96 10.44 -30.02
CA GLY A 165 7.36 9.36 -30.94
C GLY A 165 7.59 7.99 -30.27
N LYS A 166 7.44 7.88 -28.95
CA LYS A 166 7.61 6.62 -28.21
C LYS A 166 6.36 5.76 -28.35
N ARG A 167 6.54 4.46 -28.57
CA ARG A 167 5.41 3.50 -28.58
C ARG A 167 4.81 3.35 -27.18
N LYS A 168 3.48 3.37 -27.08
CA LYS A 168 2.77 3.04 -25.85
C LYS A 168 3.06 1.58 -25.47
N LEU A 169 3.46 1.35 -24.22
CA LEU A 169 3.64 -0.01 -23.70
C LEU A 169 2.27 -0.69 -23.57
N PRO A 170 2.13 -1.95 -24.02
CA PRO A 170 0.88 -2.67 -23.86
C PRO A 170 0.52 -2.81 -22.38
N ARG A 171 -0.78 -2.96 -22.11
CA ARG A 171 -1.26 -3.31 -20.78
C ARG A 171 -0.59 -4.61 -20.34
N MET A 172 -0.15 -4.63 -19.09
CA MET A 172 0.46 -5.82 -18.53
C MET A 172 -0.64 -6.83 -18.19
N MET A 173 -0.66 -7.95 -18.89
CA MET A 173 -1.60 -9.03 -18.59
C MET A 173 -0.98 -10.03 -17.62
N PRO A 174 -1.78 -10.62 -16.72
CA PRO A 174 -1.33 -11.75 -15.92
C PRO A 174 -0.87 -12.88 -16.85
N ALA A 175 0.10 -13.66 -16.39
CA ALA A 175 0.46 -14.91 -17.02
C ALA A 175 -0.77 -15.85 -17.02
N PRO A 176 -1.04 -16.57 -18.13
CA PRO A 176 -2.16 -17.50 -18.19
C PRO A 176 -2.06 -18.57 -17.11
N GLU A 177 -3.21 -19.03 -16.62
CA GLU A 177 -3.29 -20.13 -15.67
C GLU A 177 -2.67 -21.41 -16.27
N GLY A 178 -2.00 -22.21 -15.44
CA GLY A 178 -1.37 -23.47 -15.86
C GLY A 178 -0.03 -23.32 -16.60
N VAL A 179 0.44 -22.10 -16.89
CA VAL A 179 1.76 -21.89 -17.49
C VAL A 179 2.86 -22.16 -16.47
N GLU A 180 3.77 -23.08 -16.78
CA GLU A 180 5.01 -23.29 -16.03
C GLU A 180 6.20 -22.69 -16.78
N ARG A 181 7.07 -21.96 -16.07
CA ARG A 181 8.33 -21.42 -16.61
C ARG A 181 9.48 -21.72 -15.67
N ALA A 182 10.41 -22.55 -16.13
CA ALA A 182 11.62 -22.91 -15.38
C ALA A 182 11.33 -23.35 -13.93
N GLY A 183 10.37 -24.26 -13.74
CA GLY A 183 10.00 -24.80 -12.43
C GLY A 183 9.14 -23.87 -11.58
N ALA A 184 8.57 -22.80 -12.14
CA ALA A 184 7.71 -21.87 -11.43
C ALA A 184 6.37 -21.66 -12.14
N VAL A 185 5.30 -21.47 -11.36
CA VAL A 185 3.95 -21.17 -11.84
C VAL A 185 3.49 -19.80 -11.32
N PRO A 186 2.60 -19.09 -12.04
CA PRO A 186 2.02 -17.83 -11.59
C PRO A 186 1.33 -17.98 -10.22
N CYS A 187 1.45 -16.97 -9.36
CA CYS A 187 0.73 -16.87 -8.10
C CYS A 187 0.22 -15.44 -7.84
N GLY A 188 -1.02 -15.34 -7.35
CA GLY A 188 -1.69 -14.08 -7.02
C GLY A 188 -1.89 -13.10 -8.20
N PRO A 189 -2.40 -11.90 -7.90
CA PRO A 189 -3.84 -11.63 -7.88
C PRO A 189 -4.59 -12.00 -9.19
N GLY A 190 -3.89 -12.35 -10.27
CA GLY A 190 -4.52 -12.68 -11.56
C GLY A 190 -5.12 -11.45 -12.26
N GLU A 191 -4.80 -10.25 -11.78
CA GLU A 191 -5.42 -9.00 -12.25
C GLU A 191 -4.59 -8.36 -13.37
N PRO A 192 -5.25 -7.90 -14.46
CA PRO A 192 -4.62 -7.01 -15.43
C PRO A 192 -4.03 -5.77 -14.77
N GLY A 193 -2.84 -5.38 -15.21
CA GLY A 193 -2.13 -4.21 -14.69
C GLY A 193 -1.00 -4.50 -13.70
N TYR A 194 -0.94 -5.72 -13.15
CA TYR A 194 0.14 -6.15 -12.28
C TYR A 194 0.96 -7.29 -12.89
N ARG A 195 2.26 -7.31 -12.56
CA ARG A 195 3.11 -8.46 -12.90
C ARG A 195 2.60 -9.63 -12.08
N SER A 196 2.39 -10.77 -12.73
CA SER A 196 2.22 -12.03 -12.01
C SER A 196 3.39 -12.23 -11.07
N ARG A 197 3.09 -12.57 -9.82
CA ARG A 197 4.09 -13.16 -8.94
C ARG A 197 4.22 -14.63 -9.34
N TRP A 198 5.28 -15.27 -8.86
CA TRP A 198 5.60 -16.64 -9.22
C TRP A 198 5.90 -17.42 -7.95
N ARG A 199 5.44 -18.67 -7.91
CA ARG A 199 5.76 -19.64 -6.86
C ARG A 199 6.43 -20.87 -7.48
N PRO A 200 7.17 -21.67 -6.71
CA PRO A 200 7.64 -22.97 -7.15
C PRO A 200 6.47 -23.83 -7.65
N ALA A 201 6.67 -24.55 -8.77
CA ALA A 201 5.60 -25.36 -9.37
C ALA A 201 5.21 -26.55 -8.49
N ARG A 202 6.18 -27.13 -7.77
CA ARG A 202 5.95 -28.22 -6.83
C ARG A 202 5.68 -27.58 -5.48
N ARG A 203 4.47 -27.80 -4.97
CA ARG A 203 4.09 -27.34 -3.64
C ARG A 203 4.97 -27.96 -2.56
N MET A 204 5.18 -27.21 -1.48
CA MET A 204 5.77 -27.72 -0.26
C MET A 204 4.73 -28.57 0.48
N ASP A 205 5.17 -29.65 1.12
CA ASP A 205 4.26 -30.51 1.90
C ASP A 205 3.57 -29.73 3.03
N LEU A 206 2.32 -30.10 3.33
CA LEU A 206 1.49 -29.38 4.29
C LEU A 206 2.15 -29.30 5.67
N ASP A 207 2.72 -30.39 6.16
CA ASP A 207 3.41 -30.43 7.46
C ASP A 207 4.54 -29.40 7.57
N LYS A 208 5.25 -29.15 6.47
CA LYS A 208 6.32 -28.16 6.41
C LYS A 208 5.77 -26.73 6.45
N HIS A 209 4.63 -26.49 5.80
CA HIS A 209 3.91 -25.21 5.93
C HIS A 209 3.40 -25.01 7.37
N LEU A 210 2.83 -26.03 8.00
CA LEU A 210 2.36 -25.95 9.39
C LEU A 210 3.50 -25.74 10.38
N GLN A 211 4.72 -26.20 10.06
CA GLN A 211 5.91 -25.91 10.85
C GLN A 211 6.41 -24.46 10.68
N ILE A 212 6.42 -23.93 9.45
CA ILE A 212 7.02 -22.62 9.15
C ILE A 212 6.13 -21.43 9.53
N GLY A 213 4.81 -21.58 9.42
CA GLY A 213 3.83 -20.51 9.67
C GLY A 213 3.96 -19.89 11.07
N PRO A 214 3.88 -20.69 12.15
CA PRO A 214 4.05 -20.19 13.52
C PRO A 214 5.40 -19.53 13.77
N ILE A 215 6.49 -20.03 13.16
CA ILE A 215 7.83 -19.44 13.30
C ILE A 215 7.85 -18.02 12.71
N LEU A 216 7.28 -17.84 11.52
CA LEU A 216 7.24 -16.55 10.84
C LEU A 216 6.38 -15.52 11.57
N GLU A 217 5.27 -15.96 12.18
CA GLU A 217 4.44 -15.10 13.03
C GLU A 217 5.23 -14.60 14.25
N ARG A 218 5.89 -15.51 14.98
CA ARG A 218 6.75 -15.14 16.12
C ARG A 218 7.88 -14.19 15.72
N LEU A 219 8.57 -14.49 14.62
CA LEU A 219 9.67 -13.66 14.09
C LEU A 219 9.19 -12.25 13.70
N THR A 220 7.98 -12.12 13.14
CA THR A 220 7.42 -10.83 12.73
C THR A 220 7.04 -9.96 13.94
N LEU A 221 6.65 -10.59 15.06
CA LEU A 221 6.39 -9.89 16.33
C LEU A 221 7.65 -9.47 17.09
N SER A 222 8.82 -10.02 16.77
CA SER A 222 10.10 -9.67 17.39
C SER A 222 10.60 -8.30 16.93
N THR A 223 10.10 -7.26 17.60
CA THR A 223 10.47 -5.86 17.35
C THR A 223 11.92 -5.56 17.78
N GLY A 224 12.51 -4.53 17.16
CA GLY A 224 13.83 -4.03 17.55
C GLY A 224 15.02 -4.73 16.89
N LEU A 225 14.82 -5.70 15.99
CA LEU A 225 15.90 -6.27 15.17
C LEU A 225 16.04 -5.59 13.79
N GLY A 226 15.18 -4.59 13.51
CA GLY A 226 15.10 -3.89 12.22
C GLY A 226 14.53 -4.75 11.08
N LEU A 227 14.02 -5.94 11.40
CA LEU A 227 13.61 -6.95 10.43
C LEU A 227 12.22 -6.73 9.84
N GLU A 228 11.49 -5.70 10.31
CA GLU A 228 10.03 -5.61 10.13
C GLU A 228 9.64 -5.71 8.65
N SER A 229 10.33 -4.98 7.77
CA SER A 229 10.01 -4.99 6.34
C SER A 229 10.45 -6.27 5.61
N GLY A 230 11.53 -6.91 6.05
CA GLY A 230 12.10 -8.11 5.43
C GLY A 230 11.31 -9.37 5.76
N LEU A 231 11.09 -9.61 7.06
CA LEU A 231 10.32 -10.74 7.57
C LEU A 231 8.86 -10.67 7.13
N THR A 232 8.25 -9.49 7.19
CA THR A 232 6.88 -9.31 6.68
C THR A 232 6.77 -9.73 5.22
N ARG A 233 7.78 -9.42 4.38
CA ARG A 233 7.78 -9.86 2.97
C ARG A 233 7.95 -11.36 2.81
N ILE A 234 8.80 -12.01 3.62
CA ILE A 234 8.97 -13.48 3.62
C ILE A 234 7.64 -14.14 4.01
N ARG A 235 7.04 -13.70 5.12
CA ARG A 235 5.73 -14.17 5.60
C ARG A 235 4.65 -14.02 4.54
N LEU A 236 4.44 -12.80 4.01
CA LEU A 236 3.44 -12.56 2.98
C LEU A 236 3.67 -13.39 1.69
N THR A 237 4.92 -13.72 1.37
CA THR A 237 5.24 -14.57 0.21
C THR A 237 4.82 -16.02 0.47
N LEU A 238 5.22 -16.59 1.60
CA LEU A 238 4.90 -17.97 1.96
C LEU A 238 3.41 -18.16 2.23
N ASN A 239 2.75 -17.22 2.91
CA ASN A 239 1.30 -17.23 3.11
C ASN A 239 0.58 -17.28 1.75
N LYS A 240 1.01 -16.43 0.80
CA LYS A 240 0.40 -16.42 -0.53
C LYS A 240 0.67 -17.70 -1.31
N TRP A 241 1.84 -18.32 -1.16
CA TRP A 241 2.12 -19.61 -1.80
C TRP A 241 1.26 -20.71 -1.18
N PHE A 242 1.14 -20.76 0.14
CA PHE A 242 0.27 -21.70 0.86
C PHE A 242 -1.20 -21.60 0.39
N GLU A 243 -1.75 -20.39 0.30
CA GLU A 243 -3.11 -20.16 -0.19
C GLU A 243 -3.36 -20.66 -1.62
N GLU A 244 -2.33 -20.59 -2.48
CA GLU A 244 -2.40 -21.01 -3.89
C GLU A 244 -2.03 -22.49 -4.09
N GLU A 245 -1.46 -23.13 -3.07
CA GLU A 245 -1.06 -24.55 -3.07
C GLU A 245 -2.12 -25.46 -2.45
N TYR A 246 -2.89 -24.92 -1.48
CA TYR A 246 -3.89 -25.64 -0.71
C TYR A 246 -5.22 -24.88 -0.68
N LYS A 247 -6.20 -25.37 -1.44
CA LYS A 247 -7.59 -24.89 -1.36
C LYS A 247 -8.26 -25.49 -0.13
N ASP A 248 -9.34 -24.88 0.35
CA ASP A 248 -10.05 -25.39 1.54
C ASP A 248 -10.54 -26.83 1.39
N ALA A 249 -10.86 -27.26 0.17
CA ALA A 249 -11.25 -28.64 -0.11
C ALA A 249 -10.09 -29.65 0.02
N ASP A 250 -8.84 -29.19 -0.05
CA ASP A 250 -7.64 -30.02 0.04
C ASP A 250 -7.13 -30.17 1.47
N LEU A 251 -7.70 -29.40 2.42
CA LEU A 251 -7.31 -29.43 3.83
C LEU A 251 -8.17 -30.47 4.58
N PRO A 252 -7.54 -31.44 5.28
CA PRO A 252 -8.26 -32.42 6.09
C PRO A 252 -9.19 -31.81 7.14
N ASP A 253 -8.82 -30.64 7.66
CA ASP A 253 -9.58 -29.86 8.63
C ASP A 253 -9.41 -28.37 8.33
N LYS A 254 -10.50 -27.60 8.44
CA LYS A 254 -10.47 -26.13 8.35
C LYS A 254 -9.59 -25.51 9.45
N GLN A 255 -9.42 -26.19 10.58
CA GLN A 255 -8.53 -25.76 11.66
C GLN A 255 -7.06 -25.68 11.22
N MET A 256 -6.60 -26.53 10.29
CA MET A 256 -5.21 -26.51 9.82
C MET A 256 -4.83 -25.20 9.13
N ARG A 257 -5.77 -24.51 8.47
CA ARG A 257 -5.51 -23.18 7.92
C ARG A 257 -5.27 -22.17 9.03
N GLN A 258 -5.99 -22.27 10.15
CA GLN A 258 -5.80 -21.40 11.31
C GLN A 258 -4.47 -21.68 12.01
N ASP A 259 -4.08 -22.95 12.11
CA ASP A 259 -2.83 -23.37 12.76
C ASP A 259 -1.60 -22.79 12.06
N TYR A 260 -1.65 -22.68 10.73
CA TYR A 260 -0.61 -21.99 9.93
C TYR A 260 -0.38 -20.54 10.38
N TYR A 261 -1.45 -19.83 10.76
CA TYR A 261 -1.39 -18.43 11.17
C TYR A 261 -1.15 -18.22 12.66
N SER A 262 -1.02 -19.30 13.45
CA SER A 262 -0.75 -19.29 14.90
C SER A 262 -1.58 -18.24 15.67
N PRO A 263 -2.74 -18.58 16.25
CA PRO A 263 -3.67 -17.58 16.79
C PRO A 263 -3.14 -16.75 17.98
N ALA A 264 -2.06 -17.18 18.63
CA ALA A 264 -1.42 -16.46 19.73
C ALA A 264 0.12 -16.66 19.73
N PRO A 265 0.86 -16.03 18.79
CA PRO A 265 2.30 -16.21 18.70
C PRO A 265 3.02 -15.40 19.78
N THR A 266 4.06 -15.96 20.38
CA THR A 266 4.93 -15.26 21.33
C THR A 266 6.17 -14.72 20.63
N ALA A 267 6.54 -13.46 20.90
CA ALA A 267 7.73 -12.87 20.29
C ALA A 267 9.01 -13.59 20.73
N ILE A 268 9.92 -13.85 19.77
CA ILE A 268 11.26 -14.36 20.06
C ILE A 268 12.11 -13.22 20.65
N LYS A 269 12.82 -13.52 21.75
CA LYS A 269 13.68 -12.56 22.45
C LYS A 269 15.14 -12.89 22.17
N GLY A 270 15.87 -11.95 21.58
CA GLY A 270 17.31 -12.08 21.36
C GLY A 270 17.69 -12.52 19.95
N ALA A 271 18.90 -12.15 19.55
CA ALA A 271 19.41 -12.37 18.21
C ALA A 271 19.73 -13.85 17.92
N ALA A 272 20.27 -14.57 18.90
CA ALA A 272 20.62 -15.98 18.76
C ALA A 272 19.39 -16.86 18.43
N ASP A 273 18.31 -16.70 19.18
CA ASP A 273 17.06 -17.43 18.96
C ASP A 273 16.43 -17.07 17.61
N ALA A 274 16.46 -15.78 17.25
CA ALA A 274 15.96 -15.33 15.95
C ALA A 274 16.77 -15.93 14.78
N LEU A 275 18.09 -16.06 14.92
CA LEU A 275 18.95 -16.72 13.93
C LEU A 275 18.69 -18.22 13.85
N ALA A 276 18.47 -18.90 14.98
CA ALA A 276 18.14 -20.32 15.00
C ALA A 276 16.82 -20.59 14.27
N GLU A 277 15.80 -19.79 14.53
CA GLU A 277 14.48 -19.88 13.89
C GLU A 277 14.56 -19.57 12.38
N LEU A 278 15.33 -18.55 11.98
CA LEU A 278 15.61 -18.26 10.58
C LEU A 278 16.33 -19.43 9.87
N ALA A 279 17.25 -20.11 10.55
CA ALA A 279 17.93 -21.28 10.01
C ALA A 279 16.95 -22.45 9.79
N VAL A 280 16.00 -22.66 10.71
CA VAL A 280 14.92 -23.65 10.54
C VAL A 280 14.06 -23.31 9.32
N VAL A 281 13.58 -22.06 9.22
CA VAL A 281 12.82 -21.55 8.06
C VAL A 281 13.59 -21.79 6.76
N ARG A 282 14.88 -21.44 6.73
CA ARG A 282 15.77 -21.65 5.57
C ARG A 282 15.83 -23.12 5.18
N GLN A 283 16.07 -24.01 6.14
CA GLN A 283 16.18 -25.44 5.88
C GLN A 283 14.87 -26.04 5.34
N ILE A 284 13.74 -25.64 5.91
CA ILE A 284 12.42 -26.07 5.44
C ILE A 284 12.19 -25.62 3.99
N VAL A 285 12.52 -24.37 3.65
CA VAL A 285 12.40 -23.85 2.27
C VAL A 285 13.35 -24.58 1.30
N VAL A 286 14.58 -24.89 1.73
CA VAL A 286 15.56 -25.64 0.93
C VAL A 286 15.04 -27.03 0.57
N VAL A 287 14.45 -27.75 1.53
CA VAL A 287 13.94 -29.11 1.32
C VAL A 287 12.55 -29.13 0.68
N GLY A 288 11.69 -28.16 1.01
CA GLY A 288 10.28 -28.17 0.66
C GLY A 288 9.96 -27.77 -0.78
N TYR A 289 10.83 -27.00 -1.45
CA TYR A 289 10.59 -26.55 -2.82
C TYR A 289 11.67 -27.04 -3.79
N GLN A 290 11.32 -27.27 -5.06
CA GLN A 290 12.34 -27.51 -6.09
C GLN A 290 13.17 -26.24 -6.38
N ASP A 291 14.37 -26.41 -6.94
CA ASP A 291 15.15 -25.24 -7.35
C ASP A 291 14.48 -24.48 -8.50
N CYS A 292 14.29 -23.18 -8.29
CA CYS A 292 13.67 -22.26 -9.23
C CYS A 292 13.98 -20.82 -8.81
N LYS A 293 13.71 -19.84 -9.68
CA LYS A 293 13.94 -18.42 -9.34
C LYS A 293 13.17 -17.95 -8.09
N PRO A 294 11.86 -18.22 -7.91
CA PRO A 294 11.12 -17.80 -6.71
C PRO A 294 11.73 -18.32 -5.41
N LYS A 295 12.14 -19.59 -5.37
CA LYS A 295 12.83 -20.18 -4.21
C LYS A 295 14.14 -19.46 -3.92
N ARG A 296 14.98 -19.23 -4.93
CA ARG A 296 16.26 -18.52 -4.76
C ARG A 296 16.04 -17.09 -4.25
N ASP A 297 15.10 -16.36 -4.85
CA ASP A 297 14.74 -15.00 -4.42
C ASP A 297 14.23 -14.97 -2.95
N LEU A 298 13.54 -16.02 -2.49
CA LEU A 298 13.10 -16.18 -1.08
C LEU A 298 14.28 -16.48 -0.15
N LEU A 299 15.17 -17.41 -0.52
CA LEU A 299 16.37 -17.74 0.25
C LEU A 299 17.33 -16.55 0.38
N ASP A 300 17.46 -15.73 -0.67
CA ASP A 300 18.24 -14.49 -0.65
C ASP A 300 17.64 -13.43 0.29
N ARG A 301 16.31 -13.43 0.47
CA ARG A 301 15.65 -12.55 1.45
C ARG A 301 15.89 -13.04 2.87
N ILE A 302 15.77 -14.34 3.11
CA ILE A 302 16.09 -14.97 4.40
C ILE A 302 17.55 -14.65 4.78
N GLY A 303 18.49 -14.84 3.84
CA GLY A 303 19.91 -14.51 4.07
C GLY A 303 20.16 -13.05 4.42
N ARG A 304 19.44 -12.11 3.80
CA ARG A 304 19.52 -10.69 4.17
C ARG A 304 18.97 -10.40 5.56
N CYS A 305 17.90 -11.08 5.98
CA CYS A 305 17.39 -10.99 7.33
C CYS A 305 18.39 -11.55 8.35
N GLU A 306 19.02 -12.71 8.09
CA GLU A 306 20.07 -13.29 8.94
C GLU A 306 21.24 -12.29 9.13
N GLN A 307 21.75 -11.71 8.04
CA GLN A 307 22.81 -10.69 8.09
C GLN A 307 22.40 -9.45 8.89
N GLN A 308 21.14 -9.05 8.80
CA GLN A 308 20.63 -7.90 9.53
C GLN A 308 20.53 -8.18 11.04
N VAL A 309 20.10 -9.38 11.44
CA VAL A 309 20.10 -9.78 12.86
C VAL A 309 21.51 -9.76 13.41
N GLN A 310 22.48 -10.36 12.71
CA GLN A 310 23.88 -10.38 13.11
C GLN A 310 24.44 -8.96 13.32
N ARG A 311 24.19 -8.05 12.37
CA ARG A 311 24.62 -6.65 12.48
C ARG A 311 23.97 -5.91 13.65
N SER A 312 22.69 -6.15 13.90
CA SER A 312 21.97 -5.54 15.02
C SER A 312 22.49 -6.03 16.37
N ASP A 313 22.90 -7.30 16.46
CA ASP A 313 23.48 -7.89 17.66
C ASP A 313 24.88 -7.36 17.96
N SER A 314 25.77 -7.31 16.95
CA SER A 314 27.12 -6.74 17.11
C SER A 314 27.12 -5.26 17.49
N ARG A 315 26.06 -4.51 17.17
CA ARG A 315 25.89 -3.11 17.60
C ARG A 315 25.39 -2.97 19.03
N ARG A 316 24.75 -4.00 19.58
CA ARG A 316 24.22 -4.03 20.95
C ARG A 316 25.23 -4.57 21.96
N ASN A 317 26.09 -5.49 21.53
CA ASN A 317 27.18 -6.07 22.31
C ASN A 317 28.52 -5.82 21.58
N PRO A 318 29.13 -4.63 21.73
CA PRO A 318 30.37 -4.24 21.03
C PRO A 318 31.61 -5.03 21.48
#